data_AF-A0A7R9MQJ6-F1
#
_entry.id   AF-A0A7R9MQJ6-F1
#
_cell.length_a   1.000
_cell.length_b   1.000
_cell.length_c   1.000
_cell.angle_alpha   90.00
_cell.angle_beta   90.00
_cell.angle_gamma   90.00
#
_symmetry.space_group_name_H-M   'P 1'
#
loop_
_entity.id
_entity.type
_entity.pdbx_description
1 polymer ?
#
loop_
_entity_poly.entity_id
_entity_poly.type
_entity_poly.pdbx_seq_one_letter_code
_entity_poly.pdbx_strand_id
1 'polypeptide(L)'
;MNDIKNSLKCGSSEVNNTLILVEHKPVYTIGVRSKPYEDLLLEKRLKGLGAEFVRTNRGGLITFHGSGQLVVYPVLYLPSFGTLNRSIRCYVRSLETTLIHLCHSFGVKTSVVEGLPGVWVDNDRKIAAI
;
A
#
# COMPACT_ATOMS: atom_id res chain seq x y z
N MET A 1 2.37 9.58 16.01
CA MET A 1 1.40 8.45 15.91
C MET A 1 0.12 8.69 16.73
N ASN A 2 0.18 9.46 17.83
CA ASN A 2 -1.02 9.86 18.60
C ASN A 2 -1.85 10.96 17.90
N ASP A 3 -1.24 11.81 17.07
CA ASP A 3 -1.94 12.93 16.42
C ASP A 3 -2.92 12.48 15.33
N ILE A 4 -2.60 11.39 14.61
CA ILE A 4 -3.47 10.82 13.57
C ILE A 4 -4.75 10.22 14.19
N LYS A 5 -4.65 9.64 15.40
CA LYS A 5 -5.82 9.09 16.10
C LYS A 5 -6.77 10.17 16.60
N ASN A 6 -6.23 11.33 17.01
CA ASN A 6 -7.03 12.43 17.53
C ASN A 6 -7.74 13.24 16.43
N SER A 7 -7.17 13.29 15.22
CA SER A 7 -7.82 13.88 14.04
C SER A 7 -9.11 13.17 13.60
N LEU A 8 -9.35 11.93 14.03
CA LEU A 8 -10.53 11.13 13.66
C LEU A 8 -11.69 11.29 14.66
N LYS A 9 -11.52 12.08 15.72
CA LYS A 9 -12.59 12.44 16.66
C LYS A 9 -12.95 13.92 16.48
N CYS A 10 -13.70 14.26 15.44
CA CYS A 10 -14.33 15.57 15.34
C CYS A 10 -15.83 15.39 15.10
N GLY A 11 -16.63 15.88 16.06
CA GLY A 11 -18.09 15.90 16.00
C GLY A 11 -18.62 16.97 15.04
N SER A 12 -18.19 16.93 13.79
CA SER A 12 -18.79 17.65 12.67
C SER A 12 -19.06 16.66 11.54
N SER A 13 -20.22 16.78 10.91
CA SER A 13 -20.79 15.85 9.94
C SER A 13 -20.10 15.83 8.56
N GLU A 14 -18.83 16.24 8.47
CA GLU A 14 -18.04 16.20 7.24
C GLU A 14 -16.94 15.15 7.37
N VAL A 15 -17.01 14.14 6.50
CA VAL A 15 -16.02 13.08 6.48
C VAL A 15 -14.81 13.55 5.66
N ASN A 16 -13.75 13.95 6.36
CA ASN A 16 -12.52 14.42 5.73
C ASN A 16 -11.67 13.25 5.24
N ASN A 17 -11.50 13.17 3.93
CA ASN A 17 -10.57 12.25 3.27
C ASN A 17 -9.14 12.77 3.41
N THR A 18 -8.18 11.88 3.71
CA THR A 18 -6.78 12.27 3.93
C THR A 18 -5.83 11.38 3.12
N LEU A 19 -4.83 12.00 2.48
CA LEU A 19 -3.69 11.32 1.89
C LEU A 19 -2.46 11.58 2.76
N ILE A 20 -1.84 10.53 3.26
CA ILE A 20 -0.57 10.62 3.99
C ILE A 20 0.53 10.17 3.03
N LEU A 21 1.49 11.06 2.75
CA LEU A 21 2.65 10.78 1.90
C LEU A 21 3.89 10.79 2.77
N VAL A 22 4.60 9.67 2.81
CA VAL A 22 5.77 9.48 3.66
C VAL A 22 6.82 8.61 2.99
N GLU A 23 8.01 8.62 3.56
CA GLU A 23 9.02 7.59 3.37
C GLU A 23 9.28 6.91 4.72
N HIS A 24 9.72 5.65 4.67
CA HIS A 24 10.09 4.91 5.89
C HIS A 24 11.57 4.63 5.92
N LYS A 25 12.12 4.48 7.13
CA LYS A 25 13.37 3.74 7.31
C LYS A 25 13.18 2.30 6.80
N PRO A 26 14.26 1.58 6.42
CA PRO A 26 14.16 0.20 5.94
C PRO A 26 13.29 -0.68 6.84
N VAL A 27 12.18 -1.19 6.31
CA VAL A 27 11.21 -2.02 7.04
C VAL A 27 10.56 -3.04 6.12
N TYR A 28 10.49 -4.29 6.57
CA TYR A 28 9.65 -5.32 6.00
C TYR A 28 8.32 -5.37 6.74
N THR A 29 7.22 -5.32 6.00
CA THR A 29 5.89 -5.55 6.56
C THR A 29 5.30 -6.84 6.03
N ILE A 30 4.64 -7.62 6.88
CA ILE A 30 3.88 -8.81 6.47
C ILE A 30 2.38 -8.57 6.68
N GLY A 31 1.60 -8.87 5.64
CA GLY A 31 0.14 -8.76 5.67
C GLY A 31 -0.54 -10.03 6.19
N VAL A 32 -1.88 -10.05 6.13
CA VAL A 32 -2.71 -11.15 6.64
C VAL A 32 -2.62 -12.43 5.80
N ARG A 33 -2.19 -12.33 4.54
CA ARG A 33 -1.89 -13.53 3.74
C ARG A 33 -0.49 -13.97 4.15
N SER A 34 -0.38 -14.95 5.02
CA SER A 34 0.86 -15.68 5.22
C SER A 34 0.88 -16.88 4.27
N LYS A 35 1.97 -17.04 3.52
CA LYS A 35 2.36 -18.41 3.15
C LYS A 35 2.87 -19.08 4.43
N PRO A 36 2.86 -20.42 4.53
CA PRO A 36 3.52 -21.14 5.62
C PRO A 36 5.05 -21.03 5.46
N TYR A 37 5.58 -19.81 5.47
CA TYR A 37 6.99 -19.60 5.73
C TYR A 37 7.21 -19.94 7.20
N GLU A 38 8.36 -20.48 7.52
CA GLU A 38 8.84 -20.55 8.91
C GLU A 38 9.07 -19.11 9.38
N ASP A 39 8.00 -18.44 9.79
CA ASP A 39 7.91 -16.98 9.98
C ASP A 39 9.04 -16.44 10.87
N LEU A 40 9.50 -17.26 11.82
CA LEU A 40 10.60 -16.93 12.72
C LEU A 40 11.97 -16.88 12.03
N LEU A 41 12.28 -17.84 11.14
CA LEU A 41 13.55 -17.85 10.41
C LEU A 41 13.59 -16.71 9.38
N LEU A 42 12.48 -16.47 8.69
CA LEU A 42 12.36 -15.37 7.75
C LEU A 42 12.50 -14.01 8.45
N GLU A 43 11.79 -13.81 9.56
CA GLU A 43 11.89 -12.58 10.36
C GLU A 43 13.33 -12.35 10.83
N LYS A 44 13.99 -13.38 11.39
CA LYS A 44 15.38 -13.27 11.85
C LYS A 44 16.32 -12.89 10.70
N ARG A 45 16.17 -13.54 9.54
CA ARG A 45 16.97 -13.25 8.34
C ARG A 45 16.78 -11.81 7.89
N LEU A 46 15.54 -11.33 7.78
CA LEU A 46 15.24 -9.99 7.27
C LEU A 46 15.67 -8.89 8.25
N LYS A 47 15.51 -9.12 9.56
CA LYS A 47 16.09 -8.24 10.60
C LYS A 47 17.61 -8.18 10.50
N GLY A 48 18.25 -9.30 10.17
CA GLY A 48 19.70 -9.39 9.93
C GLY A 48 20.22 -8.53 8.77
N LEU A 49 19.35 -8.07 7.87
CA LEU A 49 19.69 -7.14 6.79
C LEU A 49 19.70 -5.66 7.24
N GLY A 50 19.44 -5.38 8.52
CA GLY A 50 19.39 -4.02 9.06
C GLY A 50 18.06 -3.30 8.85
N ALA A 51 17.00 -4.04 8.49
CA ALA A 51 15.64 -3.50 8.36
C ALA A 51 14.76 -3.93 9.54
N GLU A 52 13.80 -3.10 9.91
CA GLU A 52 12.76 -3.49 10.85
C GLU A 52 11.85 -4.56 10.25
N PHE A 53 11.11 -5.29 11.09
CA PHE A 53 10.11 -6.24 10.65
C PHE A 53 8.83 -6.06 11.45
N VAL A 54 7.72 -5.81 10.76
CA VAL A 54 6.43 -5.46 11.38
C VAL A 54 5.31 -6.32 10.81
N ARG A 55 4.49 -6.90 11.70
CA ARG A 55 3.25 -7.59 11.32
C ARG A 55 2.11 -6.59 11.23
N THR A 56 1.30 -6.71 10.18
CA THR A 56 0.23 -5.76 9.86
C THR A 56 -1.06 -6.50 9.50
N ASN A 57 -2.18 -5.77 9.50
CA ASN A 57 -3.48 -6.28 9.09
C ASN A 57 -3.84 -5.96 7.62
N ARG A 58 -2.89 -5.46 6.81
CA ARG A 58 -3.15 -5.22 5.37
C ARG A 58 -3.24 -6.53 4.59
N GLY A 59 -3.87 -6.47 3.43
CA GLY A 59 -3.86 -7.56 2.46
C GLY A 59 -2.46 -7.83 1.90
N GLY A 60 -2.34 -8.94 1.16
CA GLY A 60 -1.10 -9.32 0.49
C GLY A 60 -0.07 -10.02 1.39
N LEU A 61 1.05 -10.38 0.76
CA LEU A 61 2.19 -11.07 1.38
C LEU A 61 3.15 -10.05 2.00
N ILE A 62 4.42 -10.42 2.15
CA ILE A 62 5.48 -9.52 2.58
C ILE A 62 5.80 -8.43 1.53
N THR A 63 6.13 -7.22 1.99
CA THR A 63 6.70 -6.14 1.15
C THR A 63 7.78 -5.39 1.92
N PHE A 64 8.64 -4.67 1.19
CA PHE A 64 9.67 -3.80 1.73
C PHE A 64 9.32 -2.32 1.53
N HIS A 65 9.69 -1.50 2.49
CA HIS A 65 9.71 -0.04 2.39
C HIS A 65 11.06 0.52 2.85
N GLY A 66 11.50 1.61 2.25
CA GLY A 66 12.78 2.25 2.58
C GLY A 66 12.92 3.62 1.92
N SER A 67 14.04 4.28 2.17
CA SER A 67 14.37 5.59 1.60
C SER A 67 14.33 5.57 0.06
N GLY A 68 13.78 6.62 -0.53
CA GLY A 68 13.55 6.74 -1.98
C GLY A 68 12.27 6.06 -2.47
N GLN A 69 11.51 5.39 -1.59
CA GLN A 69 10.20 4.84 -1.92
C GLN A 69 9.09 5.72 -1.33
N LEU A 70 8.34 6.40 -2.20
CA LEU A 70 7.14 7.10 -1.80
C LEU A 70 6.05 6.10 -1.36
N VAL A 71 5.65 6.20 -0.10
CA VAL A 71 4.52 5.43 0.45
C VAL A 71 3.33 6.35 0.65
N VAL A 72 2.19 5.95 0.09
CA VAL A 72 0.94 6.71 0.18
C VAL A 72 -0.06 5.89 0.98
N TYR A 73 -0.61 6.46 2.05
CA TYR A 73 -1.73 5.89 2.79
C TYR A 73 -2.98 6.73 2.59
N PRO A 74 -3.88 6.33 1.66
CA PRO A 74 -5.18 6.96 1.55
C PRO A 74 -6.10 6.50 2.69
N VAL A 75 -6.48 7.44 3.54
CA VAL A 75 -7.48 7.28 4.60
C VAL A 75 -8.76 7.92 4.07
N LEU A 76 -9.55 7.10 3.38
CA LEU A 76 -10.71 7.54 2.62
C LEU A 76 -12.01 6.94 3.16
N TYR A 77 -13.07 7.74 3.14
CA TYR A 77 -14.42 7.25 3.35
C TYR A 77 -15.04 6.82 2.02
N LEU A 78 -14.80 5.56 1.64
CA LEU A 78 -15.23 5.02 0.34
C LEU A 78 -16.71 5.28 -0.02
N PRO A 79 -17.69 5.27 0.91
CA PRO A 79 -19.08 5.54 0.57
C PRO A 79 -19.35 6.95 0.00
N SER A 80 -18.50 7.95 0.25
CA SER A 80 -18.68 9.29 -0.33
C SER A 80 -18.26 9.38 -1.81
N PHE A 81 -17.61 8.37 -2.36
CA PHE A 81 -17.12 8.36 -3.74
C PHE A 81 -18.11 7.76 -4.76
N GLY A 82 -19.40 7.71 -4.41
CA GLY A 82 -20.51 7.39 -5.32
C GLY A 82 -20.35 6.07 -6.09
N THR A 83 -19.92 6.16 -7.36
CA THR A 83 -19.84 5.07 -8.36
C THR A 83 -18.76 4.02 -8.06
N LEU A 84 -17.87 4.26 -7.09
CA LEU A 84 -17.11 3.19 -6.47
C LEU A 84 -18.11 2.26 -5.77
N ASN A 85 -18.47 1.18 -6.46
CA ASN A 85 -19.10 0.02 -5.83
C ASN A 85 -18.27 -0.23 -4.56
N ARG A 86 -18.90 -0.22 -3.38
CA ARG A 86 -18.28 -0.20 -2.03
C ARG A 86 -17.34 -1.38 -1.75
N SER A 87 -17.06 -2.18 -2.77
CA SER A 87 -16.06 -3.22 -2.85
C SER A 87 -14.64 -2.66 -2.77
N ILE A 88 -13.87 -3.26 -1.86
CA ILE A 88 -12.42 -3.08 -1.77
C ILE A 88 -11.71 -3.38 -3.10
N ARG A 89 -12.27 -4.27 -3.94
CA ARG A 89 -11.68 -4.62 -5.25
C ARG A 89 -11.77 -3.45 -6.23
N CYS A 90 -12.90 -2.74 -6.25
CA CYS A 90 -13.05 -1.56 -7.10
C CYS A 90 -12.11 -0.45 -6.66
N TYR A 91 -11.95 -0.26 -5.35
CA TYR A 91 -10.99 0.69 -4.79
C TYR A 91 -9.53 0.35 -5.15
N VAL A 92 -9.10 -0.91 -5.02
CA VAL A 92 -7.76 -1.33 -5.44
C VAL A 92 -7.53 -1.08 -6.94
N ARG A 93 -8.52 -1.40 -7.78
CA ARG A 93 -8.44 -1.13 -9.23
C ARG A 93 -8.33 0.37 -9.56
N SER A 94 -8.99 1.24 -8.79
CA SER A 94 -8.88 2.68 -8.98
C SER A 94 -7.49 3.19 -8.58
N LEU A 95 -6.88 2.62 -7.53
CA LEU A 95 -5.48 2.91 -7.20
C LEU A 95 -4.52 2.43 -8.29
N GLU A 96 -4.71 1.22 -8.84
CA GLU A 96 -3.91 0.71 -9.97
C GLU A 96 -3.98 1.66 -11.16
N THR A 97 -5.19 2.08 -11.55
CA THR A 97 -5.41 3.02 -12.65
C THR A 97 -4.73 4.37 -12.39
N THR A 98 -4.83 4.87 -11.15
CA THR A 98 -4.20 6.14 -10.75
C THR A 98 -2.68 6.07 -10.85
N LEU A 99 -2.08 4.98 -10.38
CA LEU A 99 -0.64 4.74 -10.46
C LEU A 99 -0.16 4.57 -11.91
N ILE A 100 -0.96 3.93 -12.78
CA ILE A 100 -0.65 3.82 -14.21
C ILE A 100 -0.61 5.22 -14.85
N HIS A 101 -1.64 6.04 -14.63
CA HIS A 101 -1.66 7.40 -15.17
C HIS A 101 -0.50 8.26 -14.65
N LEU A 102 -0.15 8.12 -13.37
CA LEU A 102 1.01 8.77 -12.79
C LEU A 102 2.31 8.33 -13.47
N CYS A 103 2.53 7.02 -13.66
CA CYS A 103 3.73 6.53 -14.33
C CYS A 103 3.81 7.04 -15.78
N HIS A 104 2.68 7.03 -16.49
CA HIS A 104 2.61 7.49 -17.88
C HIS A 104 2.92 9.00 -18.00
N SER A 105 2.53 9.83 -17.01
CA SER A 105 2.88 11.25 -17.02
C SER A 105 4.39 11.51 -16.86
N PHE A 106 5.13 10.56 -16.29
CA PHE A 106 6.59 10.54 -16.26
C PHE A 106 7.23 9.80 -17.46
N GLY A 107 6.43 9.40 -18.46
CA GLY A 107 6.92 8.67 -19.64
C GLY A 107 7.20 7.18 -19.40
N VAL A 108 6.78 6.63 -18.25
CA VAL A 108 6.98 5.21 -17.91
C VAL A 108 5.71 4.42 -18.26
N LYS A 109 5.82 3.53 -19.25
CA LYS A 109 4.71 2.65 -19.63
C LYS A 109 4.53 1.54 -18.61
N THR A 110 3.32 1.43 -18.08
CA THR A 110 2.95 0.44 -17.07
C THR A 110 1.58 -0.17 -17.31
N SER A 111 1.35 -1.33 -16.71
CA SER A 111 0.14 -2.15 -16.81
C SER A 111 -0.17 -2.85 -15.47
N VAL A 112 -1.36 -3.44 -15.39
CA VAL A 112 -1.68 -4.48 -14.40
C VAL A 112 -1.41 -5.85 -15.01
N VAL A 113 -1.01 -6.81 -14.18
CA VAL A 113 -0.81 -8.22 -14.59
C VAL A 113 -1.83 -9.10 -13.90
N GLU A 114 -2.52 -9.94 -14.67
CA GLU A 114 -3.56 -10.81 -14.14
C GLU A 114 -3.00 -11.73 -13.03
N GLY A 115 -3.73 -11.80 -11.90
CA GLY A 115 -3.31 -12.59 -10.73
C GLY A 115 -2.20 -11.97 -9.88
N LEU A 116 -1.58 -10.88 -10.31
CA LEU A 116 -0.44 -10.25 -9.63
C LEU A 116 -0.76 -8.80 -9.21
N PRO A 117 -1.08 -8.54 -7.93
CA PRO A 117 -1.47 -7.20 -7.48
C PRO A 117 -0.33 -6.19 -7.59
N GLY A 118 -0.70 -4.95 -7.93
CA GLY A 118 0.21 -3.84 -8.13
C GLY A 118 0.34 -3.42 -9.60
N VAL A 119 1.23 -2.47 -9.85
CA VAL A 119 1.50 -1.92 -11.18
C VAL A 119 2.90 -2.36 -11.63
N TRP A 120 3.03 -2.69 -12.91
CA TRP A 120 4.18 -3.38 -13.49
C TRP A 120 4.69 -2.67 -14.74
N VAL A 121 6.00 -2.68 -14.94
CA VAL A 121 6.70 -2.30 -16.18
C VAL A 121 7.01 -3.59 -16.92
N ASP A 122 6.77 -3.61 -18.24
CA ASP A 122 7.01 -4.76 -19.13
C ASP A 122 6.39 -6.09 -18.66
N ASN A 123 5.38 -6.01 -17.79
CA ASN A 123 4.69 -7.15 -17.16
C ASN A 123 5.56 -8.06 -16.25
N ASP A 124 6.81 -7.69 -15.94
CA ASP A 124 7.72 -8.52 -15.12
C ASP A 124 8.38 -7.76 -13.95
N ARG A 125 8.46 -6.42 -14.03
CA ARG A 125 9.08 -5.57 -13.00
C ARG A 125 8.02 -4.74 -12.28
N LYS A 126 7.74 -5.08 -11.01
CA LYS A 126 6.78 -4.32 -10.21
C LYS A 126 7.33 -2.93 -9.87
N ILE A 127 6.61 -1.88 -10.24
CA ILE A 127 6.95 -0.49 -9.91
C ILE A 127 6.20 0.00 -8.68
N ALA A 128 4.98 -0.51 -8.43
CA ALA A 128 4.19 -0.13 -7.26
C ALA A 128 3.46 -1.34 -6.66
N ALA A 129 3.53 -1.48 -5.33
CA ALA A 129 2.72 -2.38 -4.54
C ALA A 129 1.48 -1.65 -4.00
N ILE A 130 0.38 -2.38 -3.84
CA ILE A 130 -0.90 -1.89 -3.31
C ILE A 130 -1.39 -2.85 -2.24
#